data_AF-A0AA35IS75-F1
#
_entry.id   AF-A0AA35IS75-F1
#
_cell.length_a   1.000
_cell.length_b   1.000
_cell.length_c   1.000
_cell.angle_alpha   90.00
_cell.angle_beta   90.00
_cell.angle_gamma   90.00
#
_symmetry.space_group_name_H-M   'P 1'
#
loop_
_entity.id
_entity.type
_entity.pdbx_description
1 polymer ?
#
loop_
_entity_poly.entity_id
_entity_poly.type
_entity_poly.pdbx_seq_one_letter_code
_entity_poly.pdbx_strand_id
1 'polypeptide(L)' 'MPGTSNSQVYCPDCNEKLQKCLIQQNYAIIICPSLTCGYPFNQRDILDNLTYVDDNDVLKVAKKRLSTRSKP' A
#
# COMPACT_ATOMS: atom_id res chain seq x y z
N MET A 1 -0.54 -16.68 17.63
CA MET A 1 0.51 -16.26 16.68
C MET A 1 -0.11 -16.21 15.29
N PRO A 2 -0.57 -15.06 14.76
CA PRO A 2 -1.04 -14.99 13.38
C PRO A 2 0.06 -14.48 12.44
N GLY A 3 0.06 -15.05 11.24
CA GLY A 3 1.18 -15.12 10.32
C GLY A 3 1.58 -13.81 9.66
N THR A 4 2.86 -13.75 9.31
CA THR A 4 3.41 -12.80 8.35
C THR A 4 2.80 -13.07 6.98
N SER A 5 1.72 -12.35 6.64
CA SER A 5 1.21 -12.27 5.28
C SER A 5 2.32 -11.73 4.39
N ASN A 6 2.91 -12.59 3.56
CA ASN A 6 3.82 -12.19 2.50
C ASN A 6 3.01 -11.33 1.53
N SER A 7 2.99 -10.01 1.76
CA SER A 7 2.34 -9.03 0.89
C SER A 7 2.82 -9.30 -0.53
N GLN A 8 1.92 -9.75 -1.41
CA GLN A 8 2.21 -9.87 -2.83
C GLN A 8 2.79 -8.53 -3.29
N VAL A 9 4.06 -8.56 -3.71
CA VAL A 9 4.77 -7.36 -4.17
C VAL A 9 4.34 -7.01 -5.60
N TYR A 10 3.78 -7.99 -6.30
CA TYR A 10 3.39 -7.91 -7.71
C TYR A 10 1.91 -8.18 -7.89
N CYS A 11 1.31 -7.45 -8.82
CA CYS A 11 -0.09 -7.56 -9.18
C CYS A 11 -0.33 -8.92 -9.84
N PRO A 12 -1.35 -9.69 -9.42
CA PRO A 12 -1.66 -10.98 -10.04
C PRO A 12 -2.13 -10.84 -11.50
N ASP A 13 -2.69 -9.69 -11.88
CA ASP A 13 -3.32 -9.52 -13.19
C ASP A 13 -2.37 -8.98 -14.27
N CYS A 14 -1.48 -8.06 -13.92
CA CYS A 14 -0.57 -7.40 -14.87
C CYS A 14 0.91 -7.53 -14.51
N ASN A 15 1.23 -8.21 -13.40
CA ASN A 15 2.59 -8.43 -12.90
C ASN A 15 3.37 -7.14 -12.57
N GLU A 16 2.70 -5.98 -12.53
CA GLU A 16 3.31 -4.72 -12.08
C GLU A 16 3.51 -4.69 -10.57
N LYS A 17 4.44 -3.84 -10.10
CA LYS A 17 4.72 -3.69 -8.68
C LYS A 17 3.56 -2.98 -7.97
N LEU A 18 2.96 -3.67 -7.01
CA LEU A 18 1.88 -3.12 -6.20
C LEU A 18 2.40 -2.01 -5.28
N GLN A 19 1.54 -1.02 -5.02
CA GLN A 19 1.82 0.11 -4.15
C GLN A 19 0.84 0.12 -2.98
N LYS A 20 1.37 0.42 -1.79
CA LYS A 20 0.57 0.59 -0.58
C LYS A 20 0.11 2.04 -0.49
N CYS A 21 -1.19 2.26 -0.57
CA CYS A 21 -1.80 3.58 -0.52
C CYS A 21 -2.60 3.75 0.79
N LEU A 22 -2.30 4.80 1.55
CA LEU A 22 -3.03 5.11 2.80
C LEU A 22 -4.39 5.74 2.45
N ILE A 23 -5.49 5.16 2.96
CA ILE A 23 -6.86 5.64 2.69
C ILE A 23 -7.55 6.21 3.93
N GLN A 24 -7.18 5.73 5.12
CA GLN A 24 -7.64 6.23 6.41
C GLN A 24 -6.44 6.31 7.37
N GLN A 25 -6.62 6.95 8.55
CA GLN A 25 -5.53 7.21 9.51
C GLN A 25 -4.62 5.99 9.73
N ASN A 26 -5.18 4.80 9.89
CA ASN A 26 -4.41 3.59 10.19
C ASN A 26 -4.71 2.44 9.21
N TYR A 27 -5.31 2.73 8.05
CA TYR A 27 -5.59 1.72 7.03
C TYR A 27 -5.03 2.13 5.70
N ALA A 28 -4.25 1.22 5.12
CA ALA A 28 -3.79 1.33 3.76
C ALA A 28 -4.29 0.15 2.94
N ILE A 29 -4.49 0.38 1.65
CA ILE A 29 -4.87 -0.63 0.69
C ILE A 29 -3.72 -0.86 -0.28
N ILE A 30 -3.51 -2.10 -0.69
CA ILE A 30 -2.54 -2.46 -1.72
C ILE A 30 -3.23 -2.32 -3.07
N ILE A 31 -2.71 -1.45 -3.94
CA ILE A 31 -3.28 -1.16 -5.27
C ILE A 31 -2.24 -1.33 -6.37
N CYS A 32 -2.72 -1.70 -7.55
CA CYS A 32 -1.91 -1.64 -8.76
C CYS A 32 -1.89 -0.20 -9.27
N PRO A 33 -0.71 0.39 -9.57
CA PRO A 33 -0.63 1.73 -10.13
C PRO A 33 -1.05 1.78 -11.62
N SER A 34 -1.20 0.63 -12.27
CA SER A 34 -1.58 0.53 -13.67
C SER A 34 -3.02 0.97 -13.88
N LEU A 35 -3.22 2.01 -14.72
CA LEU A 35 -4.54 2.58 -15.03
C LEU A 35 -5.46 1.60 -15.78
N THR A 36 -4.91 0.53 -16.34
CA THR A 36 -5.64 -0.47 -17.12
C THR A 36 -5.98 -1.74 -16.33
N CYS A 37 -5.30 -1.98 -15.20
CA CYS A 37 -5.48 -3.20 -14.42
C CYS A 37 -6.65 -3.11 -13.43
N GLY A 38 -6.71 -2.01 -12.67
CA GLY A 38 -7.78 -1.79 -11.70
C GLY A 38 -7.71 -2.66 -10.44
N TYR A 39 -6.66 -3.44 -10.22
CA TYR A 39 -6.48 -4.21 -8.98
C TYR A 39 -6.33 -3.28 -7.75
N PRO A 40 -7.01 -3.57 -6.62
CA PRO A 40 -7.88 -4.70 -6.33
C PRO A 40 -9.37 -4.40 -6.56
N PHE A 41 -9.71 -3.24 -7.12
CA PHE A 41 -11.10 -2.81 -7.33
C PHE A 41 -11.84 -3.64 -8.40
N ASN A 42 -11.10 -4.37 -9.22
CA ASN A 42 -11.65 -5.39 -10.12
C ASN A 42 -12.08 -6.67 -9.38
N GLN A 43 -11.74 -6.83 -8.08
CA GLN A 43 -12.14 -7.96 -7.25
C GLN A 43 -13.34 -7.61 -6.36
N ARG A 44 -14.16 -8.61 -5.99
CA ARG A 44 -15.31 -8.40 -5.12
C ARG A 44 -14.91 -8.16 -3.66
N ASP A 45 -13.77 -8.71 -3.24
CA ASP A 45 -13.30 -8.70 -1.85
C ASP A 45 -12.15 -7.71 -1.64
N ILE A 46 -12.45 -6.43 -1.84
CA ILE A 46 -11.49 -5.32 -1.69
C ILE A 46 -11.01 -5.18 -0.23
N LEU A 47 -11.88 -5.54 0.72
CA LEU A 47 -11.60 -5.40 2.16
C LEU A 47 -10.45 -6.29 2.62
N ASP A 48 -10.21 -7.42 1.96
CA ASP A 48 -9.08 -8.32 2.29
C ASP A 48 -7.72 -7.71 1.92
N ASN A 49 -7.73 -6.70 1.04
CA ASN A 49 -6.54 -5.92 0.67
C ASN A 49 -6.29 -4.73 1.61
N LEU A 50 -7.16 -4.51 2.61
CA LEU A 50 -6.93 -3.52 3.67
C LEU A 50 -5.92 -4.05 4.67
N THR A 51 -4.82 -3.35 4.78
CA THR A 51 -3.78 -3.61 5.76
C THR A 51 -3.77 -2.48 6.78
N TYR A 52 -3.82 -2.86 8.06
CA TYR A 52 -3.56 -1.93 9.15
C TYR A 52 -2.12 -1.39 9.03
N VAL A 53 -1.94 -0.09 9.21
CA VAL A 53 -0.63 0.56 9.24
C VAL A 53 -0.47 1.17 10.62
N ASP A 54 0.62 0.79 11.29
CA ASP A 54 0.98 1.37 12.57
C ASP A 54 1.42 2.84 12.40
N ASP A 55 1.01 3.69 13.34
CA ASP A 55 1.31 5.12 13.34
C ASP A 55 2.82 5.41 13.22
N ASN A 56 3.68 4.54 13.77
CA ASN A 56 5.12 4.67 13.64
C ASN A 56 5.58 4.55 12.18
N ASP A 57 4.97 3.69 11.37
CA ASP A 57 5.30 3.54 9.96
C ASP A 57 4.80 4.73 9.13
N VAL A 58 3.61 5.27 9.48
CA VAL A 58 3.12 6.54 8.90
C VAL A 58 4.11 7.68 9.19
N LEU A 59 4.56 7.80 10.44
CA LEU A 59 5.53 8.82 10.86
C LEU A 59 6.89 8.66 10.17
N LYS A 60 7.39 7.44 9.97
CA LYS A 60 8.64 7.19 9.22
C LYS A 60 8.53 7.67 7.77
N VAL A 61 7.42 7.36 7.09
CA VAL A 61 7.20 7.80 5.70
C VAL A 61 7.06 9.33 5.64
N ALA A 62 6.33 9.93 6.57
CA ALA A 62 6.21 11.39 6.66
C ALA A 62 7.58 12.07 6.90
N LYS A 63 8.39 11.56 7.82
CA LYS A 63 9.78 12.02 8.04
C LYS A 63 10.63 11.93 6.77
N LYS A 64 10.52 10.83 6.02
CA LYS A 64 11.27 10.65 4.77
C LYS A 64 10.89 11.72 3.73
N ARG A 65 9.59 12.03 3.58
CA ARG A 65 9.09 13.09 2.67
C ARG A 65 9.61 14.48 3.06
N LEU A 66 9.64 14.78 4.36
CA LEU A 66 10.15 16.04 4.87
C LEU A 66 11.68 16.15 4.72
N SER A 67 12.41 15.06 4.95
CA SER A 67 13.87 15.01 4.81
C SER A 67 14.33 15.24 3.36
N THR A 68 13.58 14.76 2.37
CA THR A 68 13.88 15.01 0.94
C THR A 68 13.69 16.47 0.53
N ARG A 69 12.99 17.29 1.32
CA ARG A 69 12.76 18.72 1.05
C ARG A 69 13.86 19.63 1.60
N SER A 70 14.82 19.09 2.34
CA SER A 70 15.85 19.85 3.06
C SER A 70 17.19 19.96 2.32
N LYS A 71 17.23 19.64 1.02
CA LYS A 71 18.42 19.90 0.18
C LYS A 71 18.18 21.21 -0.59
N PRO A 72 18.93 22.29 -0.30
CA PRO A 72 18.87 23.53 -1.07
C PRO A 72 19.31 23.33 -2.52
#